data_AF-A0A151X8Q1-F1
#
_entry.id   AF-A0A151X8Q1-F1
#
_cell.length_a   1.000
_cell.length_b   1.000
_cell.length_c   1.000
_cell.angle_alpha   90.00
_cell.angle_beta   90.00
_cell.angle_gamma   90.00
#
_symmetry.space_group_name_H-M   'P 1'
#
loop_
_entity.id
_entity.type
_entity.pdbx_description
1 polymer ?
#
loop_
_entity_poly.entity_id
_entity_poly.type
_entity_poly.pdbx_seq_one_letter_code
_entity_poly.pdbx_strand_id
1 'polypeptide(L)'
;ILPSETVLELKHKVSNLLGIDVPQQRLLLTGKTLADENPLSFYPGIKDGSKLNLLVIKKAEEGSSEARSLPQQKAGIHLLREEVSRVLRHYYTVSETESIVNELIKDLKNKVNNLNYDDLERLATALLQDQENVA
;
A
#
# COMPACT_ATOMS: atom_id res chain seq x y z
N ILE A 1 19.54 -17.48 14.82
CA ILE A 1 18.69 -16.44 15.42
C ILE A 1 18.61 -16.78 16.90
N LEU A 2 18.92 -15.85 17.79
CA LEU A 2 18.94 -16.07 19.24
C LEU A 2 17.71 -15.41 19.88
N PRO A 3 17.16 -15.96 20.98
CA PRO A 3 16.00 -15.37 21.67
C PRO A 3 16.33 -14.01 22.31
N SER A 4 17.61 -13.72 22.54
CA SER A 4 18.10 -12.43 23.01
C SER A 4 18.22 -11.37 21.91
N GLU A 5 18.23 -11.76 20.64
CA GLU A 5 18.27 -10.83 19.52
C GLU A 5 16.96 -10.02 19.46
N THR A 6 17.09 -8.77 19.08
CA THR A 6 15.98 -7.85 18.82
C THR A 6 15.28 -8.18 17.51
N VAL A 7 14.02 -7.74 17.40
CA VAL A 7 13.27 -7.82 16.14
C VAL A 7 13.99 -7.01 15.04
N LEU A 8 14.67 -5.91 15.41
CA LEU A 8 15.49 -5.14 14.47
C LEU A 8 16.66 -5.95 13.88
N GLU A 9 17.42 -6.65 14.73
CA GLU A 9 18.52 -7.53 14.28
C GLU A 9 18.00 -8.65 13.37
N LEU A 10 16.82 -9.19 13.68
CA LEU A 10 16.17 -10.18 12.81
C LEU A 10 15.82 -9.57 11.44
N LYS A 11 15.29 -8.35 11.38
CA LYS A 11 15.02 -7.64 10.12
C LYS A 11 16.29 -7.41 9.30
N HIS A 12 17.42 -7.08 9.94
CA HIS A 12 18.71 -6.97 9.24
C HIS A 12 19.14 -8.30 8.62
N LYS A 13 18.98 -9.42 9.33
CA LYS A 13 19.27 -10.75 8.77
C LYS A 13 18.35 -11.08 7.59
N VAL A 14 17.06 -10.79 7.72
CA VAL A 14 16.08 -10.94 6.63
C VAL A 14 16.45 -10.07 5.44
N SER A 15 16.93 -8.84 5.67
CA SER A 15 17.41 -7.94 4.63
C SER A 15 18.59 -8.55 3.86
N ASN A 16 19.57 -9.09 4.57
CA ASN A 16 20.73 -9.75 3.96
C ASN A 16 20.36 -11.02 3.17
N LEU A 17 19.32 -11.74 3.59
CA LEU A 17 18.90 -12.99 2.95
C LEU A 17 17.98 -12.78 1.74
N LEU A 18 17.05 -11.82 1.84
CA LEU A 18 16.00 -11.61 0.84
C LEU A 18 16.17 -10.33 0.02
N GLY A 19 17.13 -9.46 0.38
CA GLY A 19 17.36 -8.19 -0.31
C GLY A 19 16.27 -7.15 -0.09
N ILE A 20 15.51 -7.24 1.01
CA ILE A 20 14.42 -6.30 1.34
C ILE A 20 14.92 -5.32 2.40
N ASP A 21 14.77 -4.02 2.19
CA ASP A 21 15.25 -3.03 3.16
C ASP A 21 14.50 -3.10 4.50
N VAL A 22 15.21 -2.92 5.61
CA VAL A 22 14.62 -2.99 6.97
C VAL A 22 13.35 -2.15 7.16
N PRO A 23 13.26 -0.89 6.67
CA PRO A 23 12.04 -0.08 6.78
C PRO A 23 10.86 -0.63 5.98
N GLN A 24 11.11 -1.45 4.97
CA GLN A 24 10.07 -2.11 4.16
C GLN A 24 9.55 -3.38 4.82
N GLN A 25 10.21 -3.88 5.88
CA GLN A 25 9.85 -5.13 6.52
C GLN A 25 8.92 -4.90 7.71
N ARG A 26 7.80 -5.62 7.73
CA ARG A 26 7.03 -5.86 8.96
C ARG A 26 6.96 -7.35 9.24
N LEU A 27 7.46 -7.73 10.42
CA LEU A 27 7.39 -9.10 10.92
C LEU A 27 6.14 -9.26 11.79
N LEU A 28 5.35 -10.29 11.52
CA LEU A 28 4.10 -10.56 12.22
C LEU A 28 4.08 -11.98 12.79
N LEU A 29 3.63 -12.09 14.04
CA LEU A 29 3.29 -13.33 14.70
C LEU A 29 1.77 -13.40 14.89
N THR A 30 1.12 -14.41 14.30
CA THR A 30 -0.35 -14.59 14.39
C THR A 30 -1.15 -13.30 14.11
N GLY A 31 -0.74 -12.53 13.09
CA GLY A 31 -1.37 -11.26 12.72
C GLY A 31 -0.97 -10.03 13.57
N LYS A 32 -0.16 -10.19 14.62
CA LYS A 32 0.36 -9.08 15.43
C LYS A 32 1.75 -8.67 14.96
N THR A 33 1.96 -7.37 14.75
CA THR A 33 3.27 -6.82 14.35
C THR A 33 4.24 -6.84 15.53
N LEU A 34 5.47 -7.25 15.29
CA LEU A 34 6.56 -7.23 16.25
C LEU A 34 7.21 -5.84 16.28
N ALA A 35 7.61 -5.37 17.46
CA ALA A 35 8.23 -4.07 17.66
C ALA A 35 9.76 -4.22 17.67
N ASP A 36 10.45 -3.31 16.98
CA ASP A 36 11.89 -3.40 16.69
C ASP A 36 12.77 -3.39 17.93
N GLU A 37 12.37 -2.63 18.96
CA GLU A 37 13.07 -2.48 20.23
C GLU A 37 12.98 -3.72 21.14
N ASN A 38 12.02 -4.61 20.89
CA ASN A 38 11.80 -5.76 21.76
C ASN A 38 12.65 -6.96 21.33
N PRO A 39 13.24 -7.71 22.28
CA PRO A 39 13.88 -8.97 21.99
C PRO A 39 12.84 -10.03 21.58
N LEU A 40 13.26 -11.03 20.80
CA LEU A 40 12.38 -12.12 20.38
C LEU A 40 11.78 -12.89 21.57
N SER A 41 12.55 -13.03 22.66
CA SER A 41 12.12 -13.61 23.94
C SER A 41 11.03 -12.83 24.68
N PHE A 42 10.83 -11.54 24.39
CA PHE A 42 9.71 -10.77 24.94
C PHE A 42 8.36 -11.32 24.47
N TYR A 43 8.35 -11.97 23.30
CA TYR A 43 7.14 -12.53 22.71
C TYR A 43 7.01 -14.02 23.05
N PRO A 44 6.04 -14.42 23.90
CA PRO A 44 5.93 -15.80 24.38
C PRO A 44 5.62 -16.85 23.29
N GLY A 45 5.11 -16.40 22.14
CA GLY A 45 4.83 -17.26 20.98
C GLY A 45 6.02 -17.47 20.04
N ILE A 46 7.16 -16.83 20.28
CA ILE A 46 8.38 -17.03 19.49
C ILE A 46 9.26 -18.07 20.18
N LYS A 47 9.36 -19.24 19.58
CA LYS A 47 10.21 -20.36 20.00
C LYS A 47 10.97 -20.88 18.80
N ASP A 48 11.89 -21.81 19.04
CA ASP A 48 12.57 -22.50 17.97
C ASP A 48 11.54 -23.22 17.07
N GLY A 49 11.66 -23.03 15.74
CA GLY A 49 10.69 -23.52 14.76
C GLY A 49 9.42 -22.66 14.59
N SER A 50 9.24 -21.56 15.32
CA SER A 50 8.11 -20.65 15.09
C SER A 50 8.16 -20.01 13.69
N LYS A 51 7.00 -19.92 13.04
CA LYS A 51 6.85 -19.26 11.73
C LYS A 51 6.40 -17.81 11.92
N LEU A 52 7.13 -16.87 11.31
CA LEU A 52 6.79 -15.45 11.24
C LEU A 52 6.35 -15.10 9.82
N ASN A 53 5.39 -14.19 9.70
CA ASN A 53 4.96 -13.66 8.42
C ASN A 53 5.74 -12.38 8.15
N LEU A 54 6.35 -12.28 6.97
CA LEU A 54 7.01 -11.06 6.50
C LEU A 54 6.07 -10.34 5.53
N LEU A 55 5.65 -9.13 5.91
CA LEU A 55 4.96 -8.21 5.03
C LEU A 55 5.96 -7.22 4.45
N VAL A 56 5.98 -7.10 3.13
CA VAL A 56 6.86 -6.19 2.39
C VAL A 56 6.07 -4.95 2.00
N ILE A 57 6.38 -3.83 2.65
CA ILE A 57 5.84 -2.52 2.32
C ILE A 57 6.73 -1.93 1.23
N LYS A 58 6.25 -1.94 -0.01
CA LYS A 58 6.93 -1.22 -1.09
C LYS A 58 6.89 0.25 -0.73
N LYS A 59 8.06 0.84 -0.41
CA LYS A 59 8.18 2.30 -0.48
C LYS A 59 7.86 2.65 -1.93
N ALA A 60 6.76 3.37 -2.13
CA ALA A 60 6.68 4.23 -3.30
C ALA A 60 7.93 5.11 -3.20
N GLU A 61 8.87 4.95 -4.13
CA GLU A 61 9.99 5.86 -4.18
C GLU A 61 9.41 7.27 -4.31
N GLU A 62 9.52 8.06 -3.25
CA GLU A 62 9.49 9.50 -3.33
C GLU A 62 10.80 9.95 -3.98
N GLY A 63 10.97 9.54 -5.24
CA GLY A 63 11.96 10.05 -6.15
C GLY A 63 11.36 11.25 -6.85
N SER A 64 11.81 12.44 -6.45
CA SER A 64 11.75 13.68 -7.22
C SER A 64 11.90 13.41 -8.72
N SER A 65 10.79 13.44 -9.45
CA SER A 65 10.75 13.39 -10.91
C SER A 65 9.48 14.07 -11.42
N GLU A 66 9.52 15.41 -11.40
CA GLU A 66 9.01 16.15 -12.55
C GLU A 66 9.60 15.52 -13.82
N ALA A 67 8.73 15.05 -14.73
CA ALA A 67 9.06 14.28 -15.93
C ALA A 67 9.67 12.88 -15.64
N ARG A 68 8.97 11.76 -15.80
CA ARG A 68 8.35 11.27 -17.05
C ARG A 68 7.29 10.22 -16.68
N SER A 69 6.02 10.61 -16.68
CA SER A 69 4.91 9.65 -16.58
C SER A 69 4.74 9.00 -17.96
N LEU A 70 4.83 7.68 -18.04
CA LEU A 70 4.33 6.92 -19.19
C LEU A 70 2.86 7.31 -19.48
N PRO A 71 2.41 7.34 -20.75
CA PRO A 71 1.13 7.95 -21.13
C PRO A 71 -0.14 7.26 -20.58
N GLN A 72 -0.04 6.02 -20.06
CA GLN A 72 -1.22 5.20 -19.79
C GLN A 72 -1.87 5.44 -18.41
N GLN A 73 -1.09 5.61 -17.34
CA GLN A 73 -1.66 5.72 -15.98
C GLN A 73 -2.33 7.07 -15.70
N LYS A 74 -1.98 8.12 -16.45
CA LYS A 74 -2.63 9.42 -16.32
C LYS A 74 -4.04 9.44 -16.90
N ALA A 75 -4.39 8.54 -17.82
CA ALA A 75 -5.65 8.64 -18.56
C ALA A 75 -6.89 8.55 -17.65
N GLY A 76 -7.05 7.46 -16.88
CA GLY A 76 -8.26 7.25 -16.08
C GLY A 76 -8.46 8.27 -14.95
N ILE A 77 -7.39 8.58 -14.21
CA ILE A 77 -7.45 9.55 -13.11
C ILE A 77 -7.69 10.97 -13.66
N HIS A 78 -7.12 11.32 -14.81
CA HIS A 78 -7.33 12.63 -15.43
C HIS A 78 -8.77 12.78 -15.95
N LEU A 79 -9.33 11.74 -16.57
CA LEU A 79 -10.73 11.74 -17.01
C LEU A 79 -11.68 11.91 -15.82
N LEU A 80 -11.45 11.17 -14.71
CA LEU A 80 -12.21 11.34 -13.49
C LEU A 80 -12.08 12.78 -12.95
N ARG A 81 -10.86 13.32 -12.94
CA ARG A 81 -10.60 14.69 -12.49
C ARG A 81 -11.40 15.70 -13.30
N GLU A 82 -11.38 15.59 -14.63
CA GLU A 82 -12.09 16.50 -15.53
C GLU A 82 -13.60 16.43 -15.34
N GLU A 83 -14.18 15.23 -15.28
CA GLU A 83 -15.62 15.07 -15.14
C GLU A 83 -16.12 15.49 -13.75
N VAL A 84 -15.40 15.16 -12.68
CA VAL A 84 -15.74 15.64 -11.34
C VAL A 84 -15.61 17.17 -11.27
N SER A 85 -14.57 17.74 -11.88
CA SER A 85 -14.41 19.21 -11.95
C SER A 85 -15.55 19.86 -12.74
N ARG A 86 -15.98 19.24 -13.85
CA ARG A 86 -17.09 19.73 -14.68
C ARG A 86 -18.39 19.79 -13.89
N VAL A 87 -18.71 18.75 -13.13
CA VAL A 87 -19.92 18.67 -12.30
C VAL A 87 -19.86 19.64 -11.12
N LEU A 88 -18.73 19.70 -10.40
CA LEU A 88 -18.60 20.53 -9.21
C LEU A 88 -18.60 22.03 -9.53
N ARG A 89 -18.10 22.45 -10.70
CA ARG A 89 -18.18 23.86 -11.16
C ARG A 89 -19.60 24.39 -11.30
N HIS A 90 -20.62 23.52 -11.32
CA HIS A 90 -22.02 23.92 -11.32
C HIS A 90 -22.54 24.35 -9.93
N TYR A 91 -21.84 23.97 -8.86
CA TYR A 91 -22.28 24.15 -7.48
C TYR A 91 -21.27 24.91 -6.60
N TYR A 92 -20.00 24.93 -6.98
CA TYR A 92 -18.90 25.49 -6.19
C TYR A 92 -18.06 26.48 -7.00
N THR A 93 -17.31 27.32 -6.30
CA THR A 93 -16.31 28.19 -6.94
C THR A 93 -15.18 27.37 -7.55
N VAL A 94 -14.40 27.98 -8.43
CA VAL A 94 -13.25 27.32 -9.08
C VAL A 94 -12.23 26.84 -8.05
N SER A 95 -11.97 27.65 -7.02
CA SER A 95 -11.01 27.31 -5.95
C SER A 95 -11.50 26.12 -5.10
N GLU A 96 -12.77 26.13 -4.70
CA GLU A 96 -13.36 25.03 -3.93
C GLU A 96 -13.41 23.74 -4.75
N THR A 97 -13.76 23.84 -6.03
CA THR A 97 -13.78 22.70 -6.94
C THR A 97 -12.40 22.05 -7.03
N GLU A 98 -11.35 22.84 -7.27
CA GLU A 98 -9.99 22.30 -7.34
C GLU A 98 -9.55 21.68 -6.02
N SER A 99 -9.93 22.27 -4.88
CA SER A 99 -9.62 21.72 -3.55
C SER A 99 -10.30 20.36 -3.33
N ILE A 100 -11.61 20.27 -3.61
CA ILE A 100 -12.39 19.03 -3.45
C ILE A 100 -11.83 17.94 -4.36
N VAL A 101 -11.56 18.28 -5.62
CA VAL A 101 -11.02 17.35 -6.61
C VAL A 101 -9.64 16.86 -6.19
N ASN A 102 -8.76 17.74 -5.72
CA ASN A 102 -7.43 17.36 -5.27
C ASN A 102 -7.48 16.38 -4.09
N GLU A 103 -8.33 16.65 -3.10
CA GLU A 103 -8.46 15.75 -1.95
C GLU A 103 -9.08 14.41 -2.36
N LEU A 104 -10.09 14.40 -3.24
CA LEU A 104 -10.67 13.19 -3.79
C LEU A 104 -9.62 12.31 -4.50
N ILE A 105 -8.80 12.90 -5.37
CA ILE A 105 -7.77 12.16 -6.10
C ILE A 105 -6.69 11.63 -5.14
N LYS A 106 -6.33 12.40 -4.11
CA LYS A 106 -5.37 11.98 -3.09
C LYS A 106 -5.90 10.80 -2.28
N ASP A 107 -7.15 10.86 -1.83
CA ASP A 107 -7.81 9.76 -1.12
C ASP A 107 -7.92 8.51 -1.97
N LEU A 108 -8.28 8.66 -3.25
CA LEU A 108 -8.34 7.54 -4.18
C LEU A 108 -6.98 6.87 -4.33
N LYS A 109 -5.90 7.65 -4.54
CA LYS A 109 -4.54 7.11 -4.63
C LYS A 109 -4.13 6.38 -3.36
N ASN A 110 -4.40 6.96 -2.19
CA ASN A 110 -4.09 6.34 -0.91
C ASN A 110 -4.84 5.01 -0.72
N LYS A 111 -6.12 4.96 -1.09
CA LYS A 111 -6.90 3.72 -1.02
C LYS A 111 -6.35 2.67 -1.98
N VAL A 112 -6.12 3.03 -3.24
CA VAL A 112 -5.57 2.12 -4.26
C VAL A 112 -4.21 1.56 -3.84
N ASN A 113 -3.33 2.40 -3.29
CA ASN A 113 -2.00 1.97 -2.83
C ASN A 113 -2.05 1.01 -1.63
N ASN A 114 -3.15 1.02 -0.87
CA ASN A 114 -3.34 0.18 0.31
C ASN A 114 -4.24 -1.05 0.05
N LEU A 115 -4.63 -1.32 -1.20
CA LEU A 115 -5.42 -2.51 -1.53
C LEU A 115 -4.58 -3.78 -1.33
N ASN A 116 -5.17 -4.76 -0.66
CA ASN A 116 -4.60 -6.10 -0.55
C ASN A 116 -4.89 -6.92 -1.82
N TYR A 117 -4.20 -8.05 -1.98
CA TYR A 117 -4.48 -9.03 -3.02
C TYR A 117 -5.96 -9.47 -3.04
N ASP A 118 -6.57 -9.71 -1.88
CA ASP A 118 -7.98 -10.09 -1.77
C ASP A 118 -8.92 -9.00 -2.33
N ASP A 119 -8.62 -7.73 -2.06
CA ASP A 119 -9.37 -6.61 -2.61
C ASP A 119 -9.23 -6.51 -4.14
N LEU A 120 -8.01 -6.75 -4.65
CA LEU A 120 -7.72 -6.75 -6.08
C LEU A 120 -8.44 -7.90 -6.81
N GLU A 121 -8.46 -9.09 -6.21
CA GLU A 121 -9.17 -10.25 -6.75
C GLU A 121 -10.68 -10.00 -6.80
N ARG A 122 -11.24 -9.41 -5.73
CA ARG A 122 -12.65 -9.02 -5.68
C ARG A 122 -13.00 -7.97 -6.75
N LEU A 123 -12.14 -6.98 -6.96
CA LEU A 123 -12.30 -5.97 -8.02
C LEU A 123 -12.27 -6.60 -9.42
N ALA A 124 -11.30 -7.48 -9.68
CA ALA A 124 -11.18 -8.17 -10.97
C ALA A 124 -12.40 -9.05 -11.25
N THR A 125 -12.87 -9.80 -10.25
CA THR A 125 -14.04 -10.67 -10.36
C THR A 125 -15.31 -9.87 -10.65
N ALA A 126 -15.50 -8.74 -9.98
CA ALA A 126 -16.65 -7.87 -10.24
C ALA A 126 -16.67 -7.33 -11.67
N LEU A 127 -15.50 -6.91 -12.20
CA LEU A 127 -15.39 -6.41 -13.57
C LEU A 127 -15.69 -7.47 -14.63
N LEU A 128 -15.29 -8.72 -14.38
CA LEU A 128 -15.60 -9.83 -15.29
C LEU A 128 -17.10 -10.15 -15.29
N GLN A 129 -17.75 -10.15 -14.13
CA GLN A 129 -19.20 -10.35 -14.03
C GLN A 129 -20.00 -9.25 -14.73
N ASP A 130 -19.57 -7.99 -14.63
CA ASP A 130 -20.22 -6.88 -15.33
C ASP A 130 -20.08 -7.00 -16.85
N GLN A 131 -18.97 -7.56 -17.36
CA GLN A 131 -18.82 -7.82 -18.80
C GLN A 131 -19.69 -8.99 -19.28
N GLU A 132 -19.82 -10.04 -18.48
CA GLU A 132 -20.68 -11.19 -18.80
C GLU A 132 -22.17 -10.83 -18.76
N ASN A 133 -22.59 -9.92 -17.88
CA ASN A 133 -23.99 -9.48 -17.78
C ASN A 133 -24.44 -8.52 -18.90
N VAL A 134 -23.50 -8.01 -19.71
CA VAL A 134 -23.77 -7.08 -20.82
C VAL A 134 -23.72 -7.80 -22.19
N ALA A 135 -23.29 -9.07 -22.22
CA ALA A 135 -23.28 -9.94 -23.41
C ALA A 135 -24.55 -10.80 -23.51
#